data_AF-A0AAE0JZE2-F1
#
_entry.id   AF-A0AAE0JZE2-F1
#
_cell.length_a   1.000
_cell.length_b   1.000
_cell.length_c   1.000
_cell.angle_alpha   90.00
_cell.angle_beta   90.00
_cell.angle_gamma   90.00
#
_symmetry.space_group_name_H-M   'P 1'
#
loop_
_entity.id
_entity.type
_entity.pdbx_description
1 polymer ?
#
loop_
_entity_poly.entity_id
_entity_poly.type
_entity_poly.pdbx_seq_one_letter_code
_entity_poly.pdbx_strand_id
1 'polypeptide(L)'
;MLHEHGHEHDKIVEDVRAAAAEPEQEADTQTQHILQRPGRILPLSGKQMKMIRKRFGPSLVLLKSLNNICTRVDRTEAESPPPTSYQTLKQKFHTFVSKISQICDYGLNGSSFTSCAVLQEAEGVLYLLASNDRDTQELEDMRVKLISVLDILKENIVANAKDRESDDDLRDRLLRLVLAHNWLRVRSYLTALSAALRDCVAACNWDEPSEEKILKALTHLIEAIPNLESSEEADTKYIDKVVSLSKAIQDPQHSRAGRLMRQRAAADMRQNVACWSKMQHTAGRLVSYEHAVETLIIAHHIWGYNTDLFLNFDVKCLPSSARHPRPLKNNVETADTIIGRMAVPDQLRIYRDHAGQLQMFGLDDEIARQWKTEMRPYVHAEMNLLDWLRNTLGATKPYRFFKGWQYIGSSKPTCRLCRFYFDAVAPEVEIRKTHSNLYYNWRLPDIYQDEGGNGAHGNMSEAQMTQWRDVMNKIKGRVCEDALRLLKEKVSDKKEHDSNTFTFTDSIRESNSVVALGVRFRGFTVTET
;
A
#
# COMPACT_ATOMS: atom_id res chain seq x y z
N MET A 1 -28.74 34.38 -82.20
CA MET A 1 -27.76 33.38 -82.67
C MET A 1 -26.52 33.50 -81.79
N LEU A 2 -26.15 32.37 -81.18
CA LEU A 2 -24.79 31.90 -80.89
C LEU A 2 -23.87 32.71 -79.93
N HIS A 3 -23.53 31.99 -78.86
CA HIS A 3 -22.20 31.75 -78.29
C HIS A 3 -21.46 32.84 -77.49
N GLU A 4 -21.32 32.49 -76.20
CA GLU A 4 -20.05 32.28 -75.47
C GLU A 4 -19.30 33.42 -74.79
N HIS A 5 -18.69 33.00 -73.66
CA HIS A 5 -17.77 33.66 -72.73
C HIS A 5 -18.46 34.53 -71.66
N GLY A 6 -18.24 34.35 -70.36
CA GLY A 6 -17.29 33.49 -69.66
C GLY A 6 -17.40 33.77 -68.16
N HIS A 7 -17.08 32.73 -67.39
CA HIS A 7 -16.90 32.64 -65.95
C HIS A 7 -16.53 33.93 -65.20
N GLU A 8 -17.33 34.27 -64.19
CA GLU A 8 -16.96 34.27 -62.77
C GLU A 8 -18.02 35.09 -62.03
N HIS A 9 -18.98 34.40 -61.40
CA HIS A 9 -19.66 34.79 -60.18
C HIS A 9 -20.81 33.79 -59.96
N ASP A 10 -20.95 33.36 -58.71
CA ASP A 10 -21.99 32.44 -58.20
C ASP A 10 -21.73 30.93 -58.37
N LYS A 11 -20.77 30.42 -57.61
CA LYS A 11 -21.03 29.26 -56.74
C LYS A 11 -20.99 29.69 -55.27
N ILE A 12 -22.11 30.29 -54.87
CA ILE A 12 -22.61 30.24 -53.50
C ILE A 12 -22.95 28.75 -53.20
N VAL A 13 -22.78 28.35 -51.94
CA VAL A 13 -23.54 27.30 -51.19
C VAL A 13 -22.79 26.04 -50.71
N GLU A 14 -21.54 25.73 -51.08
CA GLU A 14 -20.96 24.44 -50.64
C GLU A 14 -19.63 24.43 -49.85
N ASP A 15 -19.16 25.55 -49.32
CA ASP A 15 -17.88 25.58 -48.54
C ASP A 15 -17.94 26.30 -47.19
N VAL A 16 -19.13 26.47 -46.58
CA VAL A 16 -19.26 27.05 -45.22
C VAL A 16 -19.81 26.05 -44.18
N ARG A 17 -19.85 24.75 -44.51
CA ARG A 17 -20.17 23.66 -43.57
C ARG A 17 -19.03 22.63 -43.49
N ALA A 18 -17.84 23.05 -43.09
CA ALA A 18 -16.76 22.11 -42.79
C ALA A 18 -15.71 22.61 -41.76
N ALA A 19 -16.03 23.62 -40.93
CA ALA A 19 -15.09 24.12 -39.92
C ALA A 19 -15.79 24.68 -38.68
N ALA A 20 -16.57 23.83 -38.00
CA ALA A 20 -17.03 24.06 -36.63
C ALA A 20 -17.48 22.73 -36.03
N ALA A 21 -16.53 21.83 -35.81
CA ALA A 21 -16.71 20.75 -34.87
C ALA A 21 -15.75 21.04 -33.71
N GLU A 22 -16.28 21.66 -32.67
CA GLU A 22 -15.64 21.73 -31.36
C GLU A 22 -15.36 20.30 -30.85
N PRO A 23 -14.15 19.99 -30.36
CA PRO A 23 -13.94 18.87 -29.48
C PRO A 23 -13.43 19.40 -28.14
N GLU A 24 -14.23 20.19 -27.43
CA GLU A 24 -13.91 20.65 -26.07
C GLU A 24 -15.15 20.58 -25.19
N GLN A 25 -15.66 19.38 -24.90
CA GLN A 25 -16.60 19.21 -23.78
C GLN A 25 -16.68 17.80 -23.16
N GLU A 26 -15.94 16.80 -23.64
CA GLU A 26 -15.92 15.46 -23.01
C GLU A 26 -14.73 15.22 -22.05
N ALA A 27 -13.72 16.10 -22.00
CA ALA A 27 -12.53 15.89 -21.16
C ALA A 27 -12.65 16.44 -19.72
N ASP A 28 -13.62 17.33 -19.44
CA ASP A 28 -13.66 18.11 -18.19
C ASP A 28 -14.48 17.46 -17.06
N THR A 29 -15.32 16.46 -17.37
CA THR A 29 -16.07 15.71 -16.36
C THR A 29 -15.27 14.56 -15.74
N GLN A 30 -14.32 13.95 -16.46
CA GLN A 30 -13.49 12.86 -15.94
C GLN A 30 -12.45 13.31 -14.89
N THR A 31 -12.11 14.59 -14.80
CA THR A 31 -11.04 15.08 -13.91
C THR A 31 -11.51 15.64 -12.56
N GLN A 32 -12.81 15.86 -12.35
CA GLN A 32 -13.32 16.47 -11.09
C GLN A 32 -13.06 15.62 -9.83
N HIS A 33 -12.92 14.30 -9.98
CA HIS A 33 -12.67 13.39 -8.87
C HIS A 33 -11.19 13.17 -8.56
N ILE A 34 -10.29 13.68 -9.41
CA ILE A 34 -8.85 13.67 -9.19
C ILE A 34 -8.44 15.06 -8.71
N LEU A 35 -8.15 15.16 -7.42
CA LEU A 35 -7.82 16.43 -6.79
C LEU A 35 -6.43 16.88 -7.24
N GLN A 36 -6.40 17.96 -8.00
CA GLN A 36 -5.15 18.65 -8.32
C GLN A 36 -4.64 19.39 -7.08
N ARG A 37 -3.31 19.52 -7.00
CA ARG A 37 -2.70 20.39 -6.01
C ARG A 37 -2.65 21.80 -6.60
N PRO A 38 -3.14 22.83 -5.87
CA PRO A 38 -3.02 24.20 -6.31
C PRO A 38 -1.53 24.60 -6.34
N GLY A 39 -1.13 25.40 -7.32
CA GLY A 39 0.23 25.90 -7.40
C GLY A 39 1.19 25.12 -8.29
N ARG A 40 2.15 25.85 -8.85
CA ARG A 40 3.28 25.28 -9.60
C ARG A 40 4.33 24.68 -8.66
N ILE A 41 4.89 23.53 -9.03
CA ILE A 41 6.04 22.94 -8.32
C ILE A 41 7.26 23.86 -8.42
N LEU A 42 7.85 24.20 -7.27
CA LEU A 42 9.08 24.97 -7.16
C LEU A 42 10.31 24.05 -7.24
N PRO A 43 11.34 24.41 -8.03
CA PRO A 43 12.57 23.63 -8.09
C PRO A 43 13.33 23.71 -6.76
N LEU A 44 13.96 22.60 -6.38
CA LEU A 44 14.84 22.59 -5.21
C LEU A 44 16.06 23.48 -5.45
N SER A 45 16.43 24.27 -4.44
CA SER A 45 17.64 25.09 -4.46
C SER A 45 18.92 24.25 -4.60
N GLY A 46 20.00 24.88 -5.08
CA GLY A 46 21.32 24.23 -5.17
C GLY A 46 21.82 23.66 -3.84
N LYS A 47 21.47 24.30 -2.70
CA LYS A 47 21.78 23.80 -1.35
C LYS A 47 21.02 22.51 -1.02
N GLN A 48 19.71 22.45 -1.32
CA GLN A 48 18.89 21.25 -1.12
C GLN A 48 19.35 20.10 -2.02
N MET A 49 19.61 20.38 -3.30
CA MET A 49 20.15 19.39 -4.22
C MET A 49 21.51 18.86 -3.73
N LYS A 50 22.44 19.74 -3.32
CA LYS A 50 23.73 19.31 -2.75
C LYS A 50 23.53 18.42 -1.53
N MET A 51 22.59 18.73 -0.64
CA MET A 51 22.29 17.93 0.53
C MET A 51 21.76 16.54 0.19
N ILE A 52 20.85 16.42 -0.80
CA ILE A 52 20.40 15.11 -1.30
C ILE A 52 21.57 14.34 -1.90
N ARG A 53 22.29 14.93 -2.86
CA ARG A 53 23.32 14.25 -3.66
C ARG A 53 24.56 13.83 -2.86
N LYS A 54 24.94 14.63 -1.85
CA LYS A 54 26.20 14.46 -1.12
C LYS A 54 26.05 14.01 0.32
N ARG A 55 24.84 13.96 0.86
CA ARG A 55 24.64 13.53 2.26
C ARG A 55 23.56 12.45 2.36
N PHE A 56 22.33 12.74 1.93
CA PHE A 56 21.23 11.79 2.09
C PHE A 56 21.39 10.54 1.21
N GLY A 57 21.57 10.72 -0.10
CA GLY A 57 21.68 9.61 -1.05
C GLY A 57 22.79 8.61 -0.71
N PRO A 58 24.04 9.06 -0.47
CA PRO A 58 25.12 8.17 -0.08
C PRO A 58 24.86 7.42 1.24
N SER A 59 24.27 8.07 2.23
CA SER A 59 23.92 7.44 3.52
C SER A 59 22.84 6.35 3.33
N LEU A 60 21.87 6.61 2.44
CA LEU A 60 20.84 5.66 2.08
C LEU A 60 21.39 4.43 1.36
N VAL A 61 22.36 4.63 0.44
CA VAL A 61 23.07 3.53 -0.23
C VAL A 61 23.84 2.70 0.79
N LEU A 62 24.60 3.32 1.69
CA LEU A 62 25.33 2.61 2.73
C LEU A 62 24.38 1.76 3.60
N LEU A 63 23.27 2.35 4.07
CA LEU A 63 22.28 1.61 4.85
C LEU A 63 21.69 0.43 4.06
N LYS A 64 21.40 0.61 2.77
CA LYS A 64 20.90 -0.47 1.91
C LYS A 64 21.91 -1.60 1.76
N SER A 65 23.18 -1.26 1.54
CA SER A 65 24.28 -2.21 1.42
C SER A 65 24.47 -3.00 2.71
N LEU A 66 24.47 -2.32 3.86
CA LEU A 66 24.55 -2.96 5.18
C LEU A 66 23.40 -3.94 5.42
N ASN A 67 22.17 -3.57 5.08
CA ASN A 67 21.01 -4.47 5.20
C ASN A 67 21.12 -5.74 4.32
N ASN A 68 21.97 -5.73 3.28
CA ASN A 68 22.18 -6.88 2.40
C ASN A 68 23.33 -7.79 2.85
N ILE A 69 24.38 -7.23 3.47
CA ILE A 69 25.55 -8.02 3.92
C ILE A 69 25.47 -8.46 5.40
N CYS A 70 24.73 -7.73 6.24
CA CYS A 70 24.61 -8.05 7.66
C CYS A 70 23.60 -9.17 7.90
N THR A 71 23.81 -9.93 8.98
CA THR A 71 22.94 -11.04 9.38
C THR A 71 21.55 -10.52 9.74
N ARG A 72 20.49 -11.22 9.31
CA ARG A 72 19.11 -10.86 9.65
C ARG A 72 18.78 -11.34 11.07
N VAL A 73 18.06 -10.54 11.85
CA VAL A 73 17.37 -11.08 13.05
C VAL A 73 16.05 -11.68 12.60
N ASP A 74 15.79 -12.91 13.02
CA ASP A 74 14.43 -13.42 13.12
C ASP A 74 13.70 -12.67 14.23
N ARG A 75 13.18 -11.48 13.93
CA ARG A 75 12.13 -10.89 14.77
C ARG A 75 10.84 -11.64 14.49
N THR A 76 10.56 -12.66 15.29
CA THR A 76 9.29 -13.40 15.33
C THR A 76 8.09 -12.54 15.73
N GLU A 77 8.30 -11.31 16.18
CA GLU A 77 7.23 -10.44 16.66
C GLU A 77 6.87 -9.38 15.62
N ALA A 78 6.09 -9.77 14.63
CA ALA A 78 5.01 -8.88 14.26
C ALA A 78 4.01 -8.99 15.42
N GLU A 79 3.82 -7.94 16.20
CA GLU A 79 2.65 -7.87 17.09
C GLU A 79 1.42 -8.12 16.22
N SER A 80 0.87 -9.33 16.29
CA SER A 80 -0.43 -9.64 15.74
C SER A 80 -1.38 -8.57 16.25
N PRO A 81 -2.22 -7.97 15.39
CA PRO A 81 -3.33 -7.19 15.93
C PRO A 81 -4.05 -8.08 16.94
N PRO A 82 -4.43 -7.55 18.12
CA PRO A 82 -5.13 -8.34 19.11
C PRO A 82 -6.37 -8.98 18.45
N PRO A 83 -6.82 -10.15 18.94
CA PRO A 83 -8.00 -10.80 18.39
C PRO A 83 -9.15 -9.80 18.29
N THR A 84 -9.97 -9.95 17.25
CA THR A 84 -10.99 -8.94 16.87
C THR A 84 -11.96 -8.61 18.02
N SER A 85 -12.16 -9.52 18.97
CA SER A 85 -12.95 -9.29 20.19
C SER A 85 -12.36 -8.26 21.15
N TYR A 86 -11.02 -8.15 21.23
CA TYR A 86 -10.30 -7.21 22.11
C TYR A 86 -9.93 -5.89 21.43
N GLN A 87 -10.25 -5.73 20.15
CA GLN A 87 -9.99 -4.50 19.43
C GLN A 87 -10.98 -3.40 19.82
N THR A 88 -10.45 -2.24 20.17
CA THR A 88 -11.24 -1.00 20.32
C THR A 88 -11.90 -0.60 18.99
N LEU A 89 -12.97 0.19 19.03
CA LEU A 89 -13.61 0.71 17.81
C LEU A 89 -12.62 1.43 16.87
N LYS A 90 -11.68 2.17 17.43
CA LYS A 90 -10.62 2.85 16.68
C LYS A 90 -9.69 1.86 15.97
N GLN A 91 -9.28 0.77 16.63
CA GLN A 91 -8.46 -0.28 16.01
C GLN A 91 -9.21 -1.04 14.91
N LYS A 92 -10.50 -1.32 15.10
CA LYS A 92 -11.36 -1.90 14.05
C LYS A 92 -11.43 -0.97 12.84
N PHE A 93 -11.56 0.33 13.08
CA PHE A 93 -11.57 1.34 12.01
C PHE A 93 -10.22 1.41 11.28
N HIS A 94 -9.10 1.41 12.00
CA HIS A 94 -7.77 1.36 11.37
C HIS A 94 -7.60 0.13 10.48
N THR A 95 -8.12 -1.02 10.93
CA THR A 95 -8.12 -2.25 10.14
C THR A 95 -8.98 -2.08 8.90
N PHE A 96 -10.20 -1.56 9.02
CA PHE A 96 -11.09 -1.24 7.92
C PHE A 96 -10.41 -0.35 6.86
N VAL A 97 -9.87 0.81 7.22
CA VAL A 97 -9.21 1.73 6.27
C VAL A 97 -8.00 1.09 5.59
N SER A 98 -7.25 0.24 6.32
CA SER A 98 -6.13 -0.51 5.74
C SER A 98 -6.59 -1.60 4.77
N LYS A 99 -7.76 -2.21 5.02
CA LYS A 99 -8.37 -3.20 4.11
C LYS A 99 -8.99 -2.56 2.88
N ILE A 100 -9.59 -1.37 3.00
CA ILE A 100 -9.97 -0.54 1.85
C ILE A 100 -8.74 -0.26 0.97
N SER A 101 -7.64 0.19 1.58
CA SER A 101 -6.38 0.41 0.86
C SER A 101 -5.86 -0.87 0.19
N GLN A 102 -6.02 -2.03 0.83
CA GLN A 102 -5.62 -3.33 0.28
C GLN A 102 -6.43 -3.71 -0.96
N ILE A 103 -7.76 -3.62 -0.93
CA ILE A 103 -8.61 -4.02 -2.06
C ILE A 103 -8.51 -3.07 -3.26
N CYS A 104 -8.08 -1.82 -3.03
CA CYS A 104 -7.79 -0.85 -4.07
C CYS A 104 -6.41 -1.04 -4.72
N ASP A 105 -5.52 -1.86 -4.14
CA ASP A 105 -4.16 -2.10 -4.63
C ASP A 105 -4.09 -3.28 -5.64
N TYR A 106 -4.71 -3.10 -6.81
CA TYR A 106 -4.83 -4.15 -7.83
C TYR A 106 -3.67 -4.24 -8.84
N GLY A 107 -2.65 -3.39 -8.74
CA GLY A 107 -1.52 -3.40 -9.69
C GLY A 107 -0.60 -4.60 -9.53
N LEU A 108 0.11 -4.91 -10.62
CA LEU A 108 1.02 -6.05 -10.76
C LEU A 108 2.35 -5.82 -10.02
N ASN A 109 2.99 -6.91 -9.58
CA ASN A 109 4.38 -6.94 -9.09
C ASN A 109 4.73 -6.02 -7.91
N GLY A 110 3.74 -5.43 -7.24
CA GLY A 110 3.96 -4.58 -6.06
C GLY A 110 4.54 -3.20 -6.37
N SER A 111 4.50 -2.74 -7.62
CA SER A 111 4.77 -1.34 -7.98
C SER A 111 3.65 -0.41 -7.50
N SER A 112 2.41 -0.88 -7.59
CA SER A 112 1.28 -0.20 -7.00
C SER A 112 1.27 -0.38 -5.48
N PHE A 113 0.92 0.69 -4.80
CA PHE A 113 0.73 0.74 -3.37
C PHE A 113 -0.27 1.87 -3.11
N THR A 114 -1.33 1.55 -2.38
CA THR A 114 -2.46 2.46 -2.18
C THR A 114 -2.56 2.85 -0.70
N SER A 115 -2.96 4.08 -0.46
CA SER A 115 -3.25 4.61 0.88
C SER A 115 -4.58 5.34 0.88
N CYS A 116 -5.24 5.32 2.03
CA CYS A 116 -6.56 5.90 2.22
C CYS A 116 -6.64 6.66 3.55
N ALA A 117 -7.30 7.81 3.52
CA ALA A 117 -7.84 8.47 4.71
C ALA A 117 -9.35 8.64 4.52
N VAL A 118 -10.10 8.57 5.62
CA VAL A 118 -11.53 8.85 5.63
C VAL A 118 -11.75 10.17 6.37
N LEU A 119 -12.16 11.18 5.61
CA LEU A 119 -12.37 12.52 6.10
C LEU A 119 -13.85 12.75 6.43
N GLN A 120 -14.10 13.59 7.41
CA GLN A 120 -15.44 14.06 7.75
C GLN A 120 -15.71 15.33 6.94
N GLU A 121 -16.77 15.29 6.14
CA GLU A 121 -17.31 16.42 5.40
C GLU A 121 -18.67 16.85 6.00
N ALA A 122 -19.21 17.98 5.55
CA ALA A 122 -20.48 18.50 6.05
C ALA A 122 -21.68 17.58 5.71
N GLU A 123 -21.63 16.94 4.55
CA GLU A 123 -22.73 16.10 4.02
C GLU A 123 -22.45 14.60 4.13
N GLY A 124 -21.35 14.19 4.78
CA GLY A 124 -20.99 12.78 4.93
C GLY A 124 -19.50 12.55 5.11
N VAL A 125 -18.97 11.50 4.48
CA VAL A 125 -17.54 11.16 4.52
C VAL A 125 -16.87 11.22 3.16
N LEU A 126 -15.59 11.55 3.14
CA LEU A 126 -14.76 11.48 1.94
C LEU A 126 -13.68 10.42 2.10
N TYR A 127 -13.71 9.40 1.24
CA TYR A 127 -12.61 8.47 1.05
C TYR A 127 -11.57 9.11 0.12
N LEU A 128 -10.50 9.62 0.71
CA LEU A 128 -9.38 10.19 -0.05
C LEU A 128 -8.34 9.11 -0.30
N LEU A 129 -8.01 8.85 -1.57
CA LEU A 129 -7.07 7.84 -2.00
C LEU A 129 -5.80 8.45 -2.60
N ALA A 130 -4.68 7.80 -2.36
CA ALA A 130 -3.43 8.04 -3.09
C ALA A 130 -2.82 6.70 -3.52
N SER A 131 -2.22 6.65 -4.70
CA SER A 131 -1.46 5.48 -5.17
C SER A 131 -0.08 5.90 -5.69
N ASN A 132 0.84 4.94 -5.69
CA ASN A 132 2.07 5.04 -6.46
C ASN A 132 1.82 4.61 -7.92
N ASP A 133 2.57 5.22 -8.85
CA ASP A 133 2.70 4.80 -10.25
C ASP A 133 1.38 4.48 -10.96
N ARG A 134 0.36 5.32 -10.77
CA ARG A 134 -0.89 5.25 -11.54
C ARG A 134 -1.14 6.48 -12.36
N ASP A 135 -1.60 6.28 -13.58
CA ASP A 135 -2.13 7.34 -14.43
C ASP A 135 -3.56 7.74 -14.05
N THR A 136 -4.11 8.74 -14.74
CA THR A 136 -5.45 9.28 -14.50
C THR A 136 -6.54 8.22 -14.67
N GLN A 137 -6.44 7.36 -15.69
CA GLN A 137 -7.44 6.33 -15.97
C GLN A 137 -7.39 5.25 -14.88
N GLU A 138 -6.19 4.81 -14.50
CA GLU A 138 -6.01 3.85 -13.41
C GLU A 138 -6.44 4.40 -12.03
N LEU A 139 -6.43 5.71 -11.83
CA LEU A 139 -6.98 6.33 -10.61
C LEU A 139 -8.51 6.37 -10.64
N GLU A 140 -9.10 6.61 -11.79
CA GLU A 140 -10.55 6.60 -11.96
C GLU A 140 -11.13 5.17 -11.85
N ASP A 141 -10.48 4.19 -12.46
CA ASP A 141 -10.83 2.77 -12.32
C ASP A 141 -10.78 2.35 -10.83
N MET A 142 -9.78 2.81 -10.08
CA MET A 142 -9.68 2.56 -8.64
C MET A 142 -10.85 3.16 -7.87
N ARG A 143 -11.26 4.38 -8.23
CA ARG A 143 -12.38 5.09 -7.63
C ARG A 143 -13.67 4.32 -7.86
N VAL A 144 -13.97 3.98 -9.11
CA VAL A 144 -15.17 3.22 -9.51
C VAL A 144 -15.23 1.86 -8.81
N LYS A 145 -14.10 1.14 -8.77
CA LYS A 145 -14.01 -0.14 -8.06
C LYS A 145 -14.32 -0.01 -6.58
N LEU A 146 -13.79 1.02 -5.90
CA LEU A 146 -14.11 1.24 -4.48
C LEU A 146 -15.59 1.59 -4.28
N ILE A 147 -16.14 2.48 -5.12
CA ILE A 147 -17.55 2.86 -5.09
C ILE A 147 -18.43 1.61 -5.20
N SER A 148 -18.18 0.72 -6.15
CA SER A 148 -18.95 -0.51 -6.31
C SER A 148 -18.94 -1.43 -5.07
N VAL A 149 -17.86 -1.43 -4.29
CA VAL A 149 -17.77 -2.19 -3.04
C VAL A 149 -18.58 -1.51 -1.93
N LEU A 150 -18.48 -0.18 -1.81
CA LEU A 150 -19.21 0.60 -0.82
C LEU A 150 -20.72 0.62 -1.11
N ASP A 151 -21.12 0.63 -2.39
CA ASP A 151 -22.51 0.60 -2.82
C ASP A 151 -23.20 -0.71 -2.45
N ILE A 152 -22.52 -1.87 -2.56
CA ILE A 152 -23.08 -3.14 -2.08
C ILE A 152 -23.42 -3.08 -0.58
N LEU A 153 -22.54 -2.45 0.22
CA LEU A 153 -22.78 -2.27 1.65
C LEU A 153 -23.93 -1.29 1.89
N LYS A 154 -23.97 -0.18 1.14
CA LYS A 154 -25.06 0.80 1.19
C LYS A 154 -26.42 0.18 0.85
N GLU A 155 -26.49 -0.57 -0.25
CA GLU A 155 -27.67 -1.29 -0.71
C GLU A 155 -28.23 -2.19 0.40
N ASN A 156 -27.38 -2.95 1.09
CA ASN A 156 -27.80 -3.82 2.19
C ASN A 156 -28.36 -3.04 3.40
N ILE A 157 -27.80 -1.86 3.68
CA ILE A 157 -28.28 -0.98 4.76
C ILE A 157 -29.68 -0.45 4.45
N VAL A 158 -29.88 0.07 3.24
CA VAL A 158 -31.12 0.73 2.82
C VAL A 158 -32.21 -0.26 2.37
N ALA A 159 -31.84 -1.52 2.11
CA ALA A 159 -32.78 -2.57 1.75
C ALA A 159 -33.85 -2.79 2.83
N ASN A 160 -35.06 -3.10 2.38
CA ASN A 160 -36.14 -3.54 3.26
C ASN A 160 -35.72 -4.84 3.96
N ALA A 161 -36.32 -5.12 5.12
CA ALA A 161 -36.00 -6.32 5.90
C ALA A 161 -36.16 -7.65 5.14
N LYS A 162 -36.99 -7.69 4.09
CA LYS A 162 -37.20 -8.88 3.24
C LYS A 162 -36.16 -9.04 2.13
N ASP A 163 -35.55 -7.92 1.69
CA ASP A 163 -34.60 -7.87 0.57
C ASP A 163 -33.14 -7.80 1.07
N ARG A 164 -32.95 -7.66 2.39
CA ARG A 164 -31.64 -7.62 3.02
C ARG A 164 -30.97 -8.98 2.89
N GLU A 165 -29.81 -9.00 2.23
CA GLU A 165 -28.98 -10.20 2.12
C GLU A 165 -28.52 -10.66 3.52
N SER A 166 -28.43 -11.98 3.69
CA SER A 166 -27.78 -12.54 4.88
C SER A 166 -26.28 -12.17 4.89
N ASP A 167 -25.64 -12.21 6.06
CA ASP A 167 -24.21 -11.94 6.18
C ASP A 167 -23.37 -12.86 5.27
N ASP A 168 -23.80 -14.12 5.07
CA ASP A 168 -23.11 -15.07 4.22
C ASP A 168 -23.25 -14.75 2.73
N ASP A 169 -24.44 -14.34 2.28
CA ASP A 169 -24.69 -13.95 0.89
C ASP A 169 -23.94 -12.66 0.56
N LEU A 170 -24.01 -11.66 1.45
CA LEU A 170 -23.30 -10.39 1.32
C LEU A 170 -21.78 -10.62 1.27
N ARG A 171 -21.26 -11.53 2.10
CA ARG A 171 -19.85 -11.93 2.10
C ARG A 171 -19.43 -12.56 0.79
N ASP A 172 -20.21 -13.49 0.26
CA ASP A 172 -19.89 -14.18 -1.00
C ASP A 172 -19.92 -13.18 -2.18
N ARG A 173 -20.93 -12.30 -2.23
CA ARG A 173 -21.06 -11.23 -3.24
C ARG A 173 -19.86 -10.28 -3.21
N LEU A 174 -19.49 -9.77 -2.03
CA LEU A 174 -18.34 -8.87 -1.86
C LEU A 174 -17.01 -9.55 -2.20
N LEU A 175 -16.82 -10.81 -1.79
CA LEU A 175 -15.59 -11.55 -2.07
C LEU A 175 -15.39 -11.74 -3.56
N ARG A 176 -16.44 -12.12 -4.29
CA ARG A 176 -16.39 -12.25 -5.76
C ARG A 176 -16.02 -10.94 -6.43
N LEU A 177 -16.66 -9.84 -6.02
CA LEU A 177 -16.38 -8.52 -6.58
C LEU A 177 -14.92 -8.09 -6.32
N VAL A 178 -14.45 -8.24 -5.08
CA VAL A 178 -13.08 -7.86 -4.70
C VAL A 178 -12.04 -8.70 -5.44
N LEU A 179 -12.27 -10.01 -5.59
CA LEU A 179 -11.39 -10.89 -6.35
C LEU A 179 -11.38 -10.54 -7.85
N ALA A 180 -12.54 -10.21 -8.42
CA ALA A 180 -12.65 -9.75 -9.80
C ALA A 180 -11.87 -8.44 -10.02
N HIS A 181 -12.04 -7.45 -9.13
CA HIS A 181 -11.32 -6.18 -9.20
C HIS A 181 -9.79 -6.32 -9.12
N ASN A 182 -9.32 -7.38 -8.45
CA ASN A 182 -7.91 -7.67 -8.19
C ASN A 182 -7.37 -8.87 -8.98
N TRP A 183 -8.06 -9.32 -10.03
CA TRP A 183 -7.79 -10.61 -10.65
C TRP A 183 -6.36 -10.77 -11.18
N LEU A 184 -5.77 -9.71 -11.75
CA LEU A 184 -4.39 -9.72 -12.25
C LEU A 184 -3.39 -10.04 -11.12
N ARG A 185 -3.62 -9.46 -9.95
CA ARG A 185 -2.80 -9.64 -8.75
C ARG A 185 -3.06 -11.01 -8.11
N VAL A 186 -4.32 -11.45 -8.08
CA VAL A 186 -4.71 -12.80 -7.64
C VAL A 186 -4.04 -13.85 -8.52
N ARG A 187 -4.04 -13.69 -9.85
CA ARG A 187 -3.36 -14.57 -10.80
C ARG A 187 -1.88 -14.72 -10.47
N SER A 188 -1.18 -13.61 -10.19
CA SER A 188 0.22 -13.64 -9.75
C SER A 188 0.42 -14.46 -8.47
N TYR A 189 -0.50 -14.38 -7.51
CA TYR A 189 -0.44 -15.18 -6.29
C TYR A 189 -0.68 -16.66 -6.58
N LEU A 190 -1.61 -17.00 -7.46
CA LEU A 190 -1.87 -18.38 -7.84
C LEU A 190 -0.68 -19.00 -8.57
N THR A 191 -0.01 -18.26 -9.46
CA THR A 191 1.24 -18.72 -10.11
C THR A 191 2.32 -18.99 -9.07
N ALA A 192 2.54 -18.05 -8.15
CA ALA A 192 3.55 -18.20 -7.10
C ALA A 192 3.21 -19.34 -6.12
N LEU A 193 1.92 -19.53 -5.81
CA LEU A 193 1.44 -20.59 -4.92
C LEU A 193 1.63 -21.96 -5.58
N SER A 194 1.29 -22.09 -6.87
CA SER A 194 1.49 -23.31 -7.64
C SER A 194 2.96 -23.73 -7.65
N ALA A 195 3.86 -22.78 -7.91
CA ALA A 195 5.31 -23.05 -7.86
C ALA A 195 5.74 -23.49 -6.45
N ALA A 196 5.36 -22.75 -5.41
CA ALA A 196 5.75 -23.07 -4.03
C ALA A 196 5.19 -24.41 -3.55
N LEU A 197 3.96 -24.77 -3.94
CA LEU A 197 3.38 -26.08 -3.62
C LEU A 197 4.14 -27.22 -4.28
N ARG A 198 4.54 -27.09 -5.55
CA ARG A 198 5.36 -28.09 -6.25
C ARG A 198 6.73 -28.25 -5.59
N ASP A 199 7.36 -27.14 -5.20
CA ASP A 199 8.62 -27.17 -4.46
C ASP A 199 8.46 -27.88 -3.11
N CYS A 200 7.34 -27.65 -2.39
CA CYS A 200 7.03 -28.35 -1.14
C CYS A 200 6.82 -29.85 -1.36
N VAL A 201 6.14 -30.26 -2.43
CA VAL A 201 5.96 -31.67 -2.81
C VAL A 201 7.30 -32.33 -3.08
N ALA A 202 8.17 -31.68 -3.85
CA ALA A 202 9.51 -32.19 -4.15
C ALA A 202 10.40 -32.30 -2.90
N ALA A 203 10.16 -31.45 -1.90
CA ALA A 203 10.88 -31.47 -0.62
C ALA A 203 10.34 -32.50 0.39
N CYS A 204 9.20 -33.15 0.11
CA CYS A 204 8.67 -34.20 0.99
C CYS A 204 9.50 -35.49 0.87
N ASN A 205 9.72 -36.17 1.99
CA ASN A 205 10.39 -37.46 2.02
C ASN A 205 9.40 -38.57 1.68
N TRP A 206 9.63 -39.23 0.54
CA TRP A 206 8.75 -40.27 -0.01
C TRP A 206 8.70 -41.55 0.84
N ASP A 207 9.72 -41.78 1.68
CA ASP A 207 9.87 -43.00 2.48
C ASP A 207 9.25 -42.89 3.89
N GLU A 208 8.69 -41.73 4.26
CA GLU A 208 8.13 -41.50 5.58
C GLU A 208 6.57 -41.57 5.58
N PRO A 209 5.95 -42.59 6.22
CA PRO A 209 4.48 -42.74 6.26
C PRO A 209 3.75 -41.56 6.91
N SER A 210 4.46 -40.76 7.71
CA SER A 210 3.92 -39.56 8.36
C SER A 210 3.67 -38.42 7.36
N GLU A 211 4.31 -38.45 6.18
CA GLU A 211 4.24 -37.43 5.13
C GLU A 211 3.13 -37.66 4.10
N GLU A 212 2.55 -38.86 4.01
CA GLU A 212 1.48 -39.19 3.06
C GLU A 212 0.30 -38.22 3.15
N LYS A 213 -0.08 -37.83 4.37
CA LYS A 213 -1.18 -36.87 4.61
C LYS A 213 -0.84 -35.44 4.18
N ILE A 214 0.42 -35.05 4.29
CA ILE A 214 0.89 -33.73 3.84
C ILE A 214 0.91 -33.70 2.32
N LEU A 215 1.46 -34.76 1.70
CA LEU A 215 1.49 -34.90 0.25
C LEU A 215 0.08 -34.85 -0.35
N LYS A 216 -0.86 -35.62 0.20
CA LYS A 216 -2.26 -35.60 -0.25
C LYS A 216 -2.88 -34.20 -0.16
N ALA A 217 -2.61 -33.47 0.92
CA ALA A 217 -3.10 -32.10 1.09
C ALA A 217 -2.46 -31.13 0.08
N LEU A 218 -1.15 -31.23 -0.16
CA LEU A 218 -0.45 -30.42 -1.15
C LEU A 218 -0.95 -30.68 -2.57
N THR A 219 -1.10 -31.95 -2.95
CA THR A 219 -1.61 -32.34 -4.27
C THR A 219 -3.04 -31.86 -4.48
N HIS A 220 -3.91 -32.00 -3.48
CA HIS A 220 -5.27 -31.49 -3.55
C HIS A 220 -5.31 -29.96 -3.76
N LEU A 221 -4.44 -29.20 -3.09
CA LEU A 221 -4.32 -27.77 -3.31
C LEU A 221 -3.81 -27.42 -4.72
N ILE A 222 -2.89 -28.21 -5.28
CA ILE A 222 -2.41 -28.03 -6.66
C ILE A 222 -3.55 -28.26 -7.66
N GLU A 223 -4.34 -29.32 -7.48
CA GLU A 223 -5.49 -29.67 -8.32
C GLU A 223 -6.61 -28.62 -8.25
N ALA A 224 -6.77 -27.96 -7.10
CA ALA A 224 -7.76 -26.92 -6.89
C ALA A 224 -7.37 -25.56 -7.51
N ILE A 225 -6.12 -25.35 -7.92
CA ILE A 225 -5.70 -24.11 -8.57
C ILE A 225 -6.33 -24.03 -9.98
N PRO A 226 -7.06 -22.94 -10.31
CA PRO A 226 -7.65 -22.79 -11.64
C PRO A 226 -6.56 -22.76 -12.71
N ASN A 227 -6.84 -23.35 -13.87
CA ASN A 227 -5.94 -23.26 -15.02
C ASN A 227 -5.77 -21.77 -15.39
N LEU A 228 -4.52 -21.33 -15.48
CA LEU A 228 -4.13 -19.93 -15.68
C LEU A 228 -4.00 -19.55 -17.16
N GLU A 229 -4.12 -20.51 -18.08
CA GLU A 229 -3.72 -20.38 -19.48
C GLU A 229 -4.76 -19.75 -20.42
N SER A 230 -5.98 -19.43 -19.98
CA SER A 230 -7.11 -19.27 -20.93
C SER A 230 -7.99 -18.03 -20.84
N SER A 231 -7.56 -16.88 -20.30
CA SER A 231 -8.41 -15.68 -20.39
C SER A 231 -7.68 -14.34 -20.26
N GLU A 232 -8.11 -13.36 -21.06
CA GLU A 232 -7.73 -11.95 -20.93
C GLU A 232 -8.36 -11.27 -19.71
N GLU A 233 -9.44 -11.82 -19.18
CA GLU A 233 -10.17 -11.34 -17.98
C GLU A 233 -10.60 -12.48 -17.06
N ALA A 234 -10.83 -12.21 -15.78
CA ALA A 234 -11.40 -13.21 -14.88
C ALA A 234 -12.91 -13.36 -15.08
N ASP A 235 -13.32 -14.47 -15.70
CA ASP A 235 -14.74 -14.82 -15.79
C ASP A 235 -15.29 -15.31 -14.43
N THR A 236 -16.62 -15.43 -14.33
CA THR A 236 -17.29 -15.89 -13.11
C THR A 236 -16.78 -17.26 -12.66
N LYS A 237 -16.49 -18.17 -13.60
CA LYS A 237 -16.01 -19.53 -13.30
C LYS A 237 -14.61 -19.52 -12.71
N TYR A 238 -13.73 -18.63 -13.17
CA TYR A 238 -12.42 -18.41 -12.60
C TYR A 238 -12.54 -17.93 -11.16
N ILE A 239 -13.38 -16.92 -10.91
CA ILE A 239 -13.60 -16.38 -9.57
C ILE A 239 -14.19 -17.44 -8.63
N ASP A 240 -15.17 -18.24 -9.08
CA ASP A 240 -15.72 -19.37 -8.33
C ASP A 240 -14.65 -20.36 -7.85
N LYS A 241 -13.71 -20.70 -8.75
CA LYS A 241 -12.59 -21.59 -8.42
C LYS A 241 -11.65 -20.95 -7.40
N VAL A 242 -11.37 -19.65 -7.52
CA VAL A 242 -10.53 -18.94 -6.56
C VAL A 242 -11.19 -18.86 -5.17
N VAL A 243 -12.49 -18.63 -5.10
CA VAL A 243 -13.26 -18.68 -3.84
C VAL A 243 -13.18 -20.09 -3.23
N SER A 244 -13.39 -21.12 -4.05
CA SER A 244 -13.32 -22.52 -3.60
C SER A 244 -11.92 -22.89 -3.10
N LEU A 245 -10.87 -22.45 -3.80
CA LEU A 245 -9.47 -22.64 -3.38
C LEU A 245 -9.18 -21.90 -2.07
N SER A 246 -9.69 -20.67 -1.90
CA SER A 246 -9.49 -19.90 -0.66
C SER A 246 -10.07 -20.63 0.54
N LYS A 247 -11.29 -21.17 0.41
CA LYS A 247 -11.91 -22.07 1.40
C LYS A 247 -11.08 -23.34 1.63
N ALA A 248 -10.58 -23.96 0.57
CA ALA A 248 -9.72 -25.14 0.65
C ALA A 248 -8.34 -24.88 1.27
N ILE A 249 -7.82 -23.65 1.24
CA ILE A 249 -6.60 -23.25 1.97
C ILE A 249 -6.90 -23.08 3.46
N GLN A 250 -8.11 -22.62 3.80
CA GLN A 250 -8.55 -22.43 5.17
C GLN A 250 -8.85 -23.75 5.89
N ASP A 251 -9.48 -24.71 5.22
CA ASP A 251 -9.88 -25.99 5.82
C ASP A 251 -8.70 -26.79 6.46
N PRO A 252 -7.52 -26.93 5.80
CA PRO A 252 -6.33 -27.54 6.39
C PRO A 252 -5.79 -26.80 7.61
N GLN A 253 -6.12 -25.54 7.84
CA GLN A 253 -5.53 -24.79 8.95
C GLN A 253 -5.94 -25.34 10.32
N HIS A 254 -7.05 -26.10 10.37
CA HIS A 254 -7.52 -26.82 11.53
C HIS A 254 -7.10 -28.30 11.53
N SER A 255 -6.59 -28.81 10.41
CA SER A 255 -6.15 -30.21 10.27
C SER A 255 -4.75 -30.44 10.85
N ARG A 256 -4.43 -31.71 11.15
CA ARG A 256 -3.07 -32.12 11.55
C ARG A 256 -2.05 -31.81 10.46
N ALA A 257 -2.43 -31.98 9.19
CA ALA A 257 -1.56 -31.69 8.05
C ALA A 257 -1.21 -30.19 7.99
N GLY A 258 -2.19 -29.29 8.12
CA GLY A 258 -1.89 -27.86 8.10
C GLY A 258 -1.09 -27.38 9.32
N ARG A 259 -1.23 -28.02 10.49
CA ARG A 259 -0.33 -27.77 11.63
C ARG A 259 1.12 -28.14 11.30
N LEU A 260 1.35 -29.29 10.69
CA LEU A 260 2.68 -29.74 10.28
C LEU A 260 3.27 -28.82 9.20
N MET A 261 2.47 -28.40 8.22
CA MET A 261 2.88 -27.43 7.20
C MET A 261 3.34 -26.10 7.81
N ARG A 262 2.65 -25.61 8.85
CA ARG A 262 3.06 -24.40 9.59
C ARG A 262 4.34 -24.60 10.40
N GLN A 263 4.51 -25.77 11.02
CA GLN A 263 5.75 -26.09 11.72
C GLN A 263 6.94 -26.13 10.76
N ARG A 264 6.76 -26.71 9.56
CA ARG A 264 7.76 -26.69 8.49
C ARG A 264 8.05 -25.26 8.04
N ALA A 265 7.03 -24.45 7.76
CA ALA A 265 7.22 -23.04 7.39
C ALA A 265 7.97 -22.22 8.44
N ALA A 266 7.73 -22.47 9.73
CA ALA A 266 8.46 -21.84 10.84
C ALA A 266 9.91 -22.34 10.95
N ALA A 267 10.19 -23.61 10.60
CA ALA A 267 11.54 -24.17 10.54
C ALA A 267 12.32 -23.65 9.32
N ASP A 268 11.67 -23.54 8.17
CA ASP A 268 12.18 -22.99 6.91
C ASP A 268 12.76 -21.58 7.10
N MET A 269 12.02 -20.72 7.81
CA MET A 269 12.48 -19.36 8.14
C MET A 269 13.82 -19.37 8.89
N ARG A 270 14.03 -20.35 9.78
CA ARG A 270 15.24 -20.49 10.58
C ARG A 270 16.40 -21.08 9.79
N GLN A 271 16.11 -21.89 8.78
CA GLN A 271 17.10 -22.68 8.02
C GLN A 271 17.40 -22.10 6.62
N ASN A 272 16.72 -21.01 6.22
CA ASN A 272 16.82 -20.41 4.89
C ASN A 272 16.46 -21.40 3.75
N VAL A 273 15.64 -22.40 4.08
CA VAL A 273 14.94 -23.26 3.11
C VAL A 273 13.60 -22.56 2.84
N ALA A 274 13.24 -22.38 1.57
CA ALA A 274 12.28 -21.33 1.20
C ALA A 274 10.89 -21.82 0.76
N CYS A 275 10.67 -23.12 0.55
CA CYS A 275 9.44 -23.56 -0.11
C CYS A 275 8.19 -23.47 0.80
N TRP A 276 8.27 -23.91 2.06
CA TRP A 276 7.15 -23.89 2.99
C TRP A 276 6.80 -22.49 3.45
N SER A 277 7.82 -21.67 3.74
CA SER A 277 7.63 -20.26 4.10
C SER A 277 7.02 -19.45 2.94
N LYS A 278 7.47 -19.67 1.70
CA LYS A 278 6.92 -19.05 0.48
C LYS A 278 5.50 -19.53 0.17
N MET A 279 5.20 -20.83 0.36
CA MET A 279 3.87 -21.39 0.22
C MET A 279 2.92 -20.72 1.23
N GLN A 280 3.27 -20.70 2.52
CA GLN A 280 2.45 -20.05 3.55
C GLN A 280 2.27 -18.56 3.27
N HIS A 281 3.33 -17.87 2.89
CA HIS A 281 3.27 -16.45 2.55
C HIS A 281 2.25 -16.19 1.43
N THR A 282 2.34 -16.95 0.34
CA THR A 282 1.50 -16.75 -0.85
C THR A 282 0.05 -17.17 -0.61
N ALA A 283 -0.17 -18.30 0.06
CA ALA A 283 -1.50 -18.73 0.50
C ALA A 283 -2.15 -17.67 1.40
N GLY A 284 -1.39 -17.11 2.35
CA GLY A 284 -1.85 -16.03 3.22
C GLY A 284 -2.22 -14.75 2.46
N ARG A 285 -1.56 -14.43 1.34
CA ARG A 285 -1.95 -13.30 0.48
C ARG A 285 -3.29 -13.54 -0.19
N LEU A 286 -3.59 -14.76 -0.61
CA LEU A 286 -4.89 -15.08 -1.21
C LEU A 286 -6.01 -14.98 -0.18
N VAL A 287 -5.85 -15.63 0.98
CA VAL A 287 -6.88 -15.62 2.04
C VAL A 287 -7.05 -14.23 2.68
N SER A 288 -6.08 -13.34 2.53
CA SER A 288 -6.18 -11.96 3.04
C SER A 288 -7.33 -11.15 2.42
N TYR A 289 -7.85 -11.55 1.24
CA TYR A 289 -9.04 -10.95 0.63
C TYR A 289 -10.32 -11.34 1.36
N GLU A 290 -10.46 -12.59 1.81
CA GLU A 290 -11.59 -13.01 2.65
C GLU A 290 -11.62 -12.23 3.96
N HIS A 291 -10.46 -12.04 4.58
CA HIS A 291 -10.33 -11.20 5.78
C HIS A 291 -10.64 -9.73 5.51
N ALA A 292 -10.34 -9.24 4.30
CA ALA A 292 -10.70 -7.88 3.92
C ALA A 292 -12.22 -7.73 3.89
N VAL A 293 -12.93 -8.66 3.25
CA VAL A 293 -14.40 -8.68 3.19
C VAL A 293 -15.02 -8.85 4.57
N GLU A 294 -14.50 -9.76 5.40
CA GLU A 294 -14.95 -9.92 6.78
C GLU A 294 -14.82 -8.61 7.57
N THR A 295 -13.71 -7.88 7.38
CA THR A 295 -13.51 -6.56 7.99
C THR A 295 -14.55 -5.55 7.50
N LEU A 296 -14.91 -5.59 6.22
CA LEU A 296 -15.96 -4.72 5.66
C LEU A 296 -17.32 -5.01 6.30
N ILE A 297 -17.68 -6.29 6.49
CA ILE A 297 -18.95 -6.69 7.13
C ILE A 297 -18.98 -6.28 8.60
N ILE A 298 -17.87 -6.46 9.32
CA ILE A 298 -17.75 -6.00 10.71
C ILE A 298 -17.94 -4.47 10.76
N ALA A 299 -17.31 -3.73 9.85
CA ALA A 299 -17.46 -2.27 9.78
C ALA A 299 -18.91 -1.87 9.44
N HIS A 300 -19.55 -2.59 8.52
CA HIS A 300 -20.97 -2.42 8.16
C HIS A 300 -21.89 -2.58 9.38
N HIS A 301 -21.68 -3.61 10.20
CA HIS A 301 -22.47 -3.80 11.42
C HIS A 301 -22.27 -2.71 12.47
N ILE A 302 -21.04 -2.22 12.62
CA ILE A 302 -20.70 -1.20 13.63
C ILE A 302 -21.18 0.19 13.21
N TRP A 303 -21.00 0.56 11.95
CA TRP A 303 -21.13 1.94 11.47
C TRP A 303 -22.22 2.13 10.39
N GLY A 304 -22.78 1.06 9.81
CA GLY A 304 -23.72 1.14 8.69
C GLY A 304 -25.01 1.89 8.99
N TYR A 305 -25.67 1.61 10.11
CA TYR A 305 -26.97 2.21 10.40
C TYR A 305 -26.91 3.56 11.12
N ASN A 306 -25.77 3.91 11.72
CA ASN A 306 -25.67 5.03 12.66
C ASN A 306 -24.64 6.09 12.26
N THR A 307 -24.03 5.97 11.07
CA THR A 307 -23.03 6.93 10.58
C THR A 307 -23.07 7.03 9.06
N ASP A 308 -22.45 8.08 8.51
CA ASP A 308 -22.34 8.27 7.06
C ASP A 308 -21.30 7.38 6.38
N LEU A 309 -20.60 6.50 7.11
CA LEU A 309 -19.47 5.73 6.59
C LEU A 309 -19.77 4.98 5.28
N PHE A 310 -21.01 4.52 5.10
CA PHE A 310 -21.48 3.83 3.89
C PHE A 310 -22.71 4.49 3.23
N LEU A 311 -23.35 5.46 3.88
CA LEU A 311 -24.60 6.04 3.40
C LEU A 311 -24.35 7.25 2.49
N ASN A 312 -23.65 8.24 3.03
CA ASN A 312 -23.32 9.49 2.36
C ASN A 312 -21.81 9.59 2.26
N PHE A 313 -21.27 9.11 1.14
CA PHE A 313 -19.83 9.12 0.90
C PHE A 313 -19.49 9.64 -0.49
N ASP A 314 -18.29 10.21 -0.59
CA ASP A 314 -17.61 10.49 -1.86
C ASP A 314 -16.25 9.78 -1.85
N VAL A 315 -15.72 9.51 -3.04
CA VAL A 315 -14.39 8.93 -3.23
C VAL A 315 -13.61 9.85 -4.17
N LYS A 316 -12.46 10.34 -3.71
CA LYS A 316 -11.55 11.15 -4.53
C LYS A 316 -10.14 10.60 -4.52
N CYS A 317 -9.43 10.84 -5.61
CA CYS A 317 -8.07 10.36 -5.81
C CYS A 317 -7.08 11.53 -5.88
N LEU A 318 -5.87 11.33 -5.38
CA LEU A 318 -4.73 12.20 -5.62
C LEU A 318 -3.89 11.67 -6.78
N PRO A 319 -3.34 12.54 -7.65
CA PRO A 319 -2.42 12.12 -8.69
C PRO A 319 -1.17 11.49 -8.08
N SER A 320 -0.67 10.44 -8.73
CA SER A 320 0.60 9.80 -8.37
C SER A 320 1.75 10.80 -8.55
N SER A 321 2.75 10.73 -7.67
CA SER A 321 3.91 11.60 -7.80
C SER A 321 4.81 11.19 -8.96
N ALA A 322 5.36 12.18 -9.66
CA ALA A 322 6.32 11.92 -10.73
C ALA A 322 7.65 11.39 -10.19
N ARG A 323 8.23 10.46 -10.94
CA ARG A 323 9.56 9.91 -10.70
C ARG A 323 10.62 10.95 -11.04
N HIS A 324 11.54 11.17 -10.12
CA HIS A 324 12.68 12.05 -10.32
C HIS A 324 13.89 11.30 -10.88
N PRO A 325 14.80 12.01 -11.58
CA PRO A 325 16.05 11.42 -12.02
C PRO A 325 16.91 11.03 -10.82
N ARG A 326 17.83 10.09 -11.06
CA ARG A 326 18.76 9.60 -10.04
C ARG A 326 19.52 10.77 -9.39
N PRO A 327 19.48 10.89 -8.04
CA PRO A 327 20.16 11.99 -7.36
C PRO A 327 21.67 11.77 -7.23
N LEU A 328 22.15 10.53 -7.28
CA LEU A 328 23.57 10.22 -7.07
C LEU A 328 24.41 10.61 -8.29
N LYS A 329 25.66 11.03 -8.03
CA LYS A 329 26.65 11.28 -9.08
C LYS A 329 27.22 9.96 -9.61
N ASN A 330 27.82 9.99 -10.79
CA ASN A 330 28.42 8.80 -11.43
C ASN A 330 29.59 8.20 -10.62
N ASN A 331 30.35 9.04 -9.91
CA ASN A 331 31.46 8.59 -9.10
C ASN A 331 30.92 7.89 -7.85
N VAL A 332 31.18 6.59 -7.74
CA VAL A 332 30.89 5.78 -6.55
C VAL A 332 31.78 6.25 -5.40
N GLU A 333 31.22 6.35 -4.20
CA GLU A 333 31.95 6.69 -2.98
C GLU A 333 32.12 5.43 -2.11
N THR A 334 33.22 5.32 -1.37
CA THR A 334 33.53 4.18 -0.48
C THR A 334 32.80 4.29 0.85
N ALA A 335 32.71 3.18 1.61
CA ALA A 335 32.19 3.22 2.98
C ALA A 335 32.91 4.25 3.85
N ASP A 336 34.25 4.35 3.76
CA ASP A 336 35.05 5.32 4.50
C ASP A 336 34.60 6.76 4.26
N THR A 337 34.45 7.13 2.98
CA THR A 337 34.04 8.48 2.57
C THR A 337 32.63 8.80 3.07
N ILE A 338 31.73 7.82 3.03
CA ILE A 338 30.35 7.99 3.47
C ILE A 338 30.30 8.16 4.99
N ILE A 339 30.95 7.27 5.75
CA ILE A 339 31.02 7.30 7.21
C ILE A 339 31.66 8.58 7.73
N GLY A 340 32.71 9.09 7.05
CA GLY A 340 33.36 10.36 7.37
C GLY A 340 32.43 11.58 7.37
N ARG A 341 31.27 11.51 6.69
CA ARG A 341 30.24 12.56 6.69
C ARG A 341 29.10 12.31 7.67
N MET A 342 29.04 11.12 8.27
CA MET A 342 27.95 10.66 9.13
C MET A 342 28.34 10.66 10.61
N ALA A 343 29.53 10.13 10.92
CA ALA A 343 30.00 9.99 12.28
C ALA A 343 30.55 11.30 12.85
N VAL A 344 30.42 11.46 14.16
CA VAL A 344 31.13 12.51 14.91
C VAL A 344 32.63 12.18 14.97
N PRO A 345 33.53 13.18 14.98
CA PRO A 345 34.98 12.96 14.91
C PRO A 345 35.52 11.92 15.91
N ASP A 346 35.05 11.96 17.16
CA ASP A 346 35.53 11.10 18.24
C ASP A 346 35.17 9.62 18.05
N GLN A 347 34.11 9.33 17.30
CA GLN A 347 33.66 7.96 17.01
C GLN A 347 34.07 7.48 15.62
N LEU A 348 34.66 8.36 14.80
CA LEU A 348 34.95 8.06 13.40
C LEU A 348 35.88 6.86 13.24
N ARG A 349 36.92 6.75 14.09
CA ARG A 349 37.84 5.62 14.07
C ARG A 349 37.11 4.29 14.33
N ILE A 350 36.22 4.27 15.32
CA ILE A 350 35.45 3.06 15.70
C ILE A 350 34.60 2.57 14.52
N TYR A 351 33.87 3.47 13.86
CA TYR A 351 33.03 3.10 12.72
C TYR A 351 33.84 2.71 11.48
N ARG A 352 35.01 3.31 11.28
CA ARG A 352 35.95 2.89 10.23
C ARG A 352 36.48 1.49 10.47
N ASP A 353 36.84 1.15 11.70
CA ASP A 353 37.29 -0.19 12.07
C ASP A 353 36.18 -1.22 11.82
N HIS A 354 34.93 -0.91 12.19
CA HIS A 354 33.77 -1.77 11.87
C HIS A 354 33.55 -1.94 10.37
N ALA A 355 33.64 -0.86 9.59
CA ALA A 355 33.54 -0.93 8.13
C ALA A 355 34.67 -1.75 7.52
N GLY A 356 35.90 -1.62 8.05
CA GLY A 356 37.06 -2.41 7.65
C GLY A 356 36.84 -3.91 7.85
N GLN A 357 36.22 -4.31 8.96
CA GLN A 357 35.84 -5.72 9.18
C GLN A 357 34.82 -6.21 8.15
N LEU A 358 33.89 -5.36 7.71
CA LEU A 358 32.89 -5.73 6.72
C LEU A 358 33.41 -5.74 5.28
N GLN A 359 34.62 -5.24 5.02
CA GLN A 359 35.23 -5.34 3.69
C GLN A 359 35.51 -6.79 3.30
N MET A 360 35.72 -7.70 4.25
CA MET A 360 35.85 -9.14 3.94
C MET A 360 34.56 -9.76 3.36
N PHE A 361 33.42 -9.08 3.53
CA PHE A 361 32.13 -9.43 2.93
C PHE A 361 31.78 -8.54 1.72
N GLY A 362 32.76 -7.80 1.18
CA GLY A 362 32.57 -6.96 0.00
C GLY A 362 31.68 -5.73 0.23
N LEU A 363 31.80 -5.05 1.37
CA LEU A 363 30.98 -3.85 1.66
C LEU A 363 31.08 -2.78 0.57
N ASP A 364 32.28 -2.42 0.13
CA ASP A 364 32.45 -1.40 -0.92
C ASP A 364 31.95 -1.90 -2.29
N ASP A 365 32.04 -3.20 -2.59
CA ASP A 365 31.48 -3.79 -3.80
C ASP A 365 29.94 -3.74 -3.79
N GLU A 366 29.33 -4.06 -2.66
CA GLU A 366 27.89 -3.95 -2.47
C GLU A 366 27.43 -2.48 -2.52
N ILE A 367 28.20 -1.54 -1.98
CA ILE A 367 27.96 -0.10 -2.15
C ILE A 367 28.01 0.25 -3.63
N ALA A 368 29.05 -0.17 -4.37
CA ALA A 368 29.17 0.10 -5.79
C ALA A 368 28.00 -0.47 -6.60
N ARG A 369 27.54 -1.67 -6.25
CA ARG A 369 26.38 -2.31 -6.88
C ARG A 369 25.08 -1.55 -6.61
N GLN A 370 24.80 -1.22 -5.35
CA GLN A 370 23.62 -0.40 -4.99
C GLN A 370 23.70 1.00 -5.60
N TRP A 371 24.89 1.58 -5.65
CA TRP A 371 25.12 2.90 -6.22
C TRP A 371 24.73 2.94 -7.69
N LYS A 372 25.14 1.93 -8.47
CA LYS A 372 24.86 1.81 -9.92
C LYS A 372 23.44 1.37 -10.25
N THR A 373 22.69 0.84 -9.28
CA THR A 373 21.30 0.43 -9.48
C THR A 373 20.44 1.63 -9.91
N GLU A 374 19.50 1.41 -10.82
CA GLU A 374 18.59 2.47 -11.26
C GLU A 374 17.75 2.96 -10.07
N MET A 375 17.91 4.25 -9.74
CA MET A 375 17.19 4.91 -8.66
C MET A 375 16.34 6.02 -9.28
N ARG A 376 15.03 5.83 -9.25
CA ARG A 376 14.03 6.80 -9.72
C ARG A 376 13.10 7.14 -8.57
N PRO A 377 13.51 8.03 -7.65
CA PRO A 377 12.76 8.28 -6.43
C PRO A 377 11.46 9.01 -6.72
N TYR A 378 10.43 8.67 -5.96
CA TYR A 378 9.10 9.27 -6.01
C TYR A 378 8.54 9.39 -4.58
N VAL A 379 7.49 10.17 -4.41
CA VAL A 379 6.79 10.34 -3.13
C VAL A 379 5.84 9.15 -2.96
N HIS A 380 5.99 8.41 -1.86
CA HIS A 380 5.12 7.27 -1.57
C HIS A 380 3.71 7.74 -1.23
N ALA A 381 2.69 6.93 -1.56
CA ALA A 381 1.28 7.28 -1.42
C ALA A 381 0.88 7.80 -0.04
N GLU A 382 1.36 7.16 1.04
CA GLU A 382 1.13 7.60 2.43
C GLU A 382 1.56 9.05 2.64
N MET A 383 2.75 9.39 2.13
CA MET A 383 3.31 10.73 2.24
C MET A 383 2.62 11.72 1.32
N ASN A 384 2.23 11.29 0.12
CA ASN A 384 1.48 12.14 -0.81
C ASN A 384 0.14 12.56 -0.18
N LEU A 385 -0.55 11.63 0.48
CA LEU A 385 -1.81 11.88 1.15
C LEU A 385 -1.64 12.80 2.36
N LEU A 386 -0.68 12.51 3.25
CA LEU A 386 -0.39 13.37 4.40
C LEU A 386 0.00 14.79 3.97
N ASP A 387 0.83 14.90 2.95
CA ASP A 387 1.28 16.20 2.46
C ASP A 387 0.12 17.00 1.85
N TRP A 388 -0.79 16.37 1.11
CA TRP A 388 -2.02 17.03 0.65
C TRP A 388 -2.89 17.49 1.82
N LEU A 389 -3.10 16.64 2.84
CA LEU A 389 -3.89 17.00 4.02
C LEU A 389 -3.31 18.22 4.74
N ARG A 390 -1.98 18.26 4.94
CA ARG A 390 -1.29 19.36 5.63
C ARG A 390 -1.39 20.69 4.89
N ASN A 391 -1.56 20.67 3.58
CA ASN A 391 -1.63 21.86 2.72
C ASN A 391 -3.08 22.26 2.35
N THR A 392 -4.09 21.65 2.97
CA THR A 392 -5.50 21.99 2.75
C THR A 392 -6.16 22.50 4.03
N LEU A 393 -7.32 23.15 3.89
CA LEU A 393 -8.03 23.79 5.00
C LEU A 393 -8.27 22.78 6.14
N GLY A 394 -7.90 23.18 7.35
CA GLY A 394 -7.98 22.35 8.56
C GLY A 394 -6.86 21.32 8.72
N ALA A 395 -5.91 21.25 7.79
CA ALA A 395 -4.66 20.48 7.90
C ALA A 395 -4.90 19.02 8.36
N THR A 396 -4.18 18.57 9.38
CA THR A 396 -4.34 17.24 10.00
C THR A 396 -5.21 17.27 11.25
N LYS A 397 -6.06 18.29 11.47
CA LYS A 397 -6.83 18.43 12.72
C LYS A 397 -7.84 17.28 12.91
N PRO A 398 -8.10 16.83 14.16
CA PRO A 398 -8.99 15.70 14.43
C PRO A 398 -10.36 15.82 13.77
N TYR A 399 -11.00 17.00 13.82
CA TYR A 399 -12.35 17.20 13.29
C TYR A 399 -12.49 16.92 11.78
N ARG A 400 -11.37 16.92 11.03
CA ARG A 400 -11.38 16.56 9.60
C ARG A 400 -11.45 15.07 9.35
N PHE A 401 -11.19 14.23 10.34
CA PHE A 401 -11.18 12.79 10.19
C PHE A 401 -12.46 12.20 10.76
N PHE A 402 -12.93 11.12 10.15
CA PHE A 402 -14.07 10.37 10.68
C PHE A 402 -13.87 10.03 12.16
N LYS A 403 -14.84 10.42 13.01
CA LYS A 403 -14.81 10.26 14.48
C LYS A 403 -13.60 10.88 15.18
N GLY A 404 -12.88 11.81 14.55
CA GLY A 404 -11.65 12.37 15.12
C GLY A 404 -10.42 11.48 14.98
N TRP A 405 -10.51 10.36 14.28
CA TRP A 405 -9.43 9.37 14.19
C TRP A 405 -8.49 9.70 13.03
N GLN A 406 -7.43 10.46 13.35
CA GLN A 406 -6.38 10.89 12.42
C GLN A 406 -5.55 9.70 11.94
N TYR A 407 -6.09 8.91 11.01
CA TYR A 407 -5.47 7.68 10.53
C TYR A 407 -5.33 7.67 9.01
N ILE A 408 -4.14 7.27 8.53
CA ILE A 408 -3.88 6.94 7.13
C ILE A 408 -3.60 5.44 7.05
N GLY A 409 -4.54 4.72 6.44
CA GLY A 409 -4.39 3.29 6.14
C GLY A 409 -3.62 3.07 4.85
N SER A 410 -2.97 1.91 4.75
CA SER A 410 -2.18 1.54 3.56
C SER A 410 -2.26 0.05 3.25
N SER A 411 -2.14 -0.29 1.95
CA SER A 411 -2.33 -1.65 1.43
C SER A 411 -1.33 -2.65 2.01
N LYS A 412 -0.14 -2.18 2.38
CA LYS A 412 0.92 -2.92 3.09
C LYS A 412 1.42 -2.10 4.28
N PRO A 413 2.07 -2.71 5.28
CA PRO A 413 2.76 -1.97 6.34
C PRO A 413 3.62 -0.81 5.80
N THR A 414 3.71 0.28 6.56
CA THR A 414 4.45 1.48 6.14
C THR A 414 5.94 1.18 5.95
N CYS A 415 6.57 1.84 4.97
CA CYS A 415 8.02 1.71 4.77
C CYS A 415 8.81 2.51 5.82
N ARG A 416 10.08 2.15 6.03
CA ARG A 416 10.91 2.80 7.07
C ARG A 416 11.03 4.32 6.89
N LEU A 417 11.24 4.77 5.65
CA LEU A 417 11.40 6.19 5.37
C LEU A 417 10.08 6.96 5.46
N CYS A 418 8.95 6.34 5.10
CA CYS A 418 7.63 6.91 5.35
C CYS A 418 7.41 7.10 6.85
N ARG A 419 7.72 6.11 7.69
CA ARG A 419 7.62 6.24 9.15
C ARG A 419 8.42 7.43 9.68
N PHE A 420 9.67 7.58 9.24
CA PHE A 420 10.51 8.73 9.64
C PHE A 420 9.94 10.08 9.19
N TYR A 421 9.29 10.14 8.02
CA TYR A 421 8.63 11.35 7.58
C TYR A 421 7.45 11.72 8.47
N PHE A 422 6.56 10.77 8.76
CA PHE A 422 5.41 11.00 9.64
C PHE A 422 5.85 11.46 11.03
N ASP A 423 6.85 10.79 11.63
CA ASP A 423 7.43 11.20 12.92
C ASP A 423 8.00 12.63 12.89
N ALA A 424 8.51 13.08 11.74
CA ALA A 424 9.11 14.39 11.61
C ALA A 424 8.10 15.52 11.41
N VAL A 425 6.93 15.25 10.81
CA VAL A 425 6.00 16.29 10.33
C VAL A 425 4.59 16.23 10.88
N ALA A 426 4.11 15.07 11.34
CA ALA A 426 2.76 14.86 11.83
C ALA A 426 2.69 13.63 12.75
N PRO A 427 3.37 13.65 13.93
CA PRO A 427 3.38 12.52 14.86
C PRO A 427 1.99 12.18 15.44
N GLU A 428 1.03 13.11 15.34
CA GLU A 428 -0.37 12.92 15.73
C GLU A 428 -1.18 12.09 14.73
N VAL A 429 -0.71 11.95 13.48
CA VAL A 429 -1.38 11.13 12.47
C VAL A 429 -0.88 9.71 12.57
N GLU A 430 -1.78 8.81 12.95
CA GLU A 430 -1.51 7.39 13.03
C GLU A 430 -1.45 6.75 11.64
N ILE A 431 -0.56 5.77 11.51
CA ILE A 431 -0.36 5.01 10.27
C ILE A 431 -0.26 3.54 10.60
N ARG A 432 -0.45 2.70 9.58
CA ARG A 432 -0.21 1.27 9.71
C ARG A 432 1.22 1.00 10.22
N LYS A 433 1.38 0.11 11.20
CA LYS A 433 2.69 -0.27 11.75
C LYS A 433 3.68 -0.60 10.63
N THR A 434 4.94 -0.19 10.78
CA THR A 434 5.97 -0.34 9.75
C THR A 434 6.48 -1.78 9.63
N HIS A 435 6.79 -2.23 8.41
CA HIS A 435 7.57 -3.47 8.20
C HIS A 435 9.09 -3.23 8.31
N SER A 436 9.54 -1.99 8.56
CA SER A 436 10.95 -1.60 8.74
C SER A 436 11.88 -1.83 7.54
N ASN A 437 11.37 -2.15 6.34
CA ASN A 437 12.20 -2.31 5.14
C ASN A 437 12.52 -0.95 4.53
N LEU A 438 13.74 -0.87 4.00
CA LEU A 438 14.25 0.30 3.32
C LEU A 438 13.93 0.26 1.81
N TYR A 439 13.09 1.19 1.37
CA TYR A 439 12.77 1.44 -0.02
C TYR A 439 13.55 2.66 -0.50
N TYR A 440 14.55 2.45 -1.35
CA TYR A 440 15.48 3.52 -1.74
C TYR A 440 14.94 4.42 -2.87
N ASN A 441 13.91 3.99 -3.60
CA ASN A 441 13.15 4.84 -4.52
C ASN A 441 12.16 5.71 -3.72
N TRP A 442 12.69 6.71 -3.02
CA TRP A 442 11.95 7.53 -2.08
C TRP A 442 12.45 8.98 -2.11
N ARG A 443 11.54 9.94 -2.01
CA ARG A 443 11.85 11.37 -1.83
C ARG A 443 10.79 12.07 -0.98
N LEU A 444 11.15 13.25 -0.48
CA LEU A 444 10.18 14.17 0.12
C LEU A 444 9.17 14.70 -0.91
N PRO A 445 7.97 15.12 -0.44
CA PRO A 445 7.00 15.82 -1.27
C PRO A 445 7.56 17.08 -1.91
N ASP A 446 6.95 17.47 -3.02
CA ASP A 446 7.27 18.68 -3.77
C ASP A 446 6.88 19.93 -3.00
N ILE A 447 7.57 21.04 -3.27
CA ILE A 447 7.24 22.36 -2.73
C ILE A 447 6.38 23.07 -3.78
N TYR A 448 5.25 23.62 -3.39
CA TYR A 448 4.31 24.30 -4.29
C TYR A 448 4.37 25.80 -4.08
N GLN A 449 4.33 26.55 -5.18
CA GLN A 449 4.14 27.99 -5.16
C GLN A 449 2.71 28.30 -4.72
N ASP A 450 2.53 29.23 -3.79
CA ASP A 450 1.19 29.69 -3.44
C ASP A 450 0.61 30.57 -4.57
N GLU A 451 -0.62 30.28 -4.99
CA GLU A 451 -1.37 31.04 -5.99
C GLU A 451 -2.34 32.06 -5.36
N GLY A 452 -2.38 32.16 -4.02
CA GLY A 452 -3.18 33.13 -3.27
C GLY A 452 -2.58 34.55 -3.21
N GLY A 453 -3.26 35.49 -3.89
CA GLY A 453 -3.09 36.95 -3.99
C GLY A 453 -2.34 37.78 -2.93
N ASN A 454 -1.67 38.82 -3.46
CA ASN A 454 -1.20 40.07 -2.83
C ASN A 454 0.16 40.07 -2.12
N GLY A 455 1.24 40.11 -2.89
CA GLY A 455 2.41 41.01 -2.69
C GLY A 455 3.28 40.90 -1.42
N ALA A 456 2.85 40.17 -0.39
CA ALA A 456 3.52 40.01 0.90
C ALA A 456 4.16 38.62 1.08
N HIS A 457 4.11 37.77 0.05
CA HIS A 457 4.37 36.32 0.14
C HIS A 457 5.75 35.83 -0.29
N GLY A 458 6.73 36.73 -0.49
CA GLY A 458 8.13 36.33 -0.71
C GLY A 458 8.68 35.39 0.38
N ASN A 459 8.17 35.51 1.62
CA ASN A 459 8.65 34.77 2.79
C ASN A 459 8.06 33.35 2.94
N MET A 460 6.93 33.03 2.29
CA MET A 460 6.24 31.75 2.52
C MET A 460 6.91 30.59 1.78
N SER A 461 7.40 30.83 0.56
CA SER A 461 8.23 29.86 -0.17
C SER A 461 9.55 29.56 0.57
N GLU A 462 10.15 30.56 1.22
CA GLU A 462 11.36 30.39 2.03
C GLU A 462 11.09 29.58 3.31
N ALA A 463 9.94 29.79 3.96
CA ALA A 463 9.50 29.00 5.10
C ALA A 463 9.28 27.53 4.71
N GLN A 464 8.59 27.25 3.58
CA GLN A 464 8.42 25.89 3.06
C GLN A 464 9.76 25.25 2.70
N MET A 465 10.69 25.99 2.08
CA MET A 465 12.04 25.50 1.78
C MET A 465 12.85 25.18 3.04
N THR A 466 12.71 25.99 4.09
CA THR A 466 13.36 25.76 5.38
C THR A 466 12.77 24.54 6.07
N GLN A 467 11.44 24.43 6.12
CA GLN A 467 10.76 23.25 6.65
C GLN A 467 11.18 21.98 5.91
N TRP A 468 11.22 22.00 4.57
CA TRP A 468 11.69 20.88 3.76
C TRP A 468 13.11 20.45 4.17
N ARG A 469 14.00 21.43 4.40
CA ARG A 469 15.39 21.17 4.80
C ARG A 469 15.46 20.53 6.19
N ASP A 470 14.65 21.00 7.13
CA ASP A 470 14.62 20.51 8.50
C ASP A 470 14.10 19.08 8.56
N VAL A 471 13.01 18.79 7.82
CA VAL A 471 12.47 17.43 7.68
C VAL A 471 13.50 16.49 7.06
N MET A 472 14.15 16.90 5.97
CA MET A 472 15.19 16.08 5.34
C MET A 472 16.38 15.84 6.28
N ASN A 473 16.78 16.84 7.08
CA ASN A 473 17.83 16.67 8.07
C ASN A 473 17.47 15.69 9.18
N LYS A 474 16.22 15.74 9.68
CA LYS A 474 15.71 14.79 10.69
C LYS A 474 15.72 13.35 10.14
N ILE A 475 15.18 13.14 8.95
CA ILE A 475 15.13 11.80 8.31
C ILE A 475 16.55 11.31 8.02
N LYS A 476 17.42 12.16 7.47
CA LYS A 476 18.84 11.83 7.27
C LYS A 476 19.52 11.45 8.59
N GLY A 477 19.23 12.15 9.68
CA GLY A 477 19.74 11.82 11.02
C GLY A 477 19.40 10.39 11.41
N ARG A 478 18.12 10.00 11.29
CA ARG A 478 17.66 8.61 11.53
C ARG A 478 18.30 7.58 10.62
N VAL A 479 18.44 7.87 9.33
CA VAL A 479 19.14 6.99 8.38
C VAL A 479 20.60 6.80 8.79
N CYS A 480 21.26 7.87 9.26
CA CYS A 480 22.62 7.78 9.77
C CYS A 480 22.72 6.95 11.05
N GLU A 481 21.85 7.20 12.02
CA GLU A 481 21.76 6.43 13.27
C GLU A 481 21.61 4.93 12.97
N ASP A 482 20.67 4.57 12.08
CA ASP A 482 20.45 3.18 11.67
C ASP A 482 21.68 2.56 11.01
N ALA A 483 22.33 3.28 10.09
CA ALA A 483 23.50 2.75 9.39
C ALA A 483 24.68 2.53 10.34
N LEU A 484 24.92 3.49 11.24
CA LEU A 484 25.97 3.38 12.27
C LEU A 484 25.66 2.26 13.27
N ARG A 485 24.39 2.08 13.64
CA ARG A 485 23.95 0.93 14.45
C ARG A 485 24.21 -0.39 13.72
N LEU A 486 23.80 -0.52 12.46
CA LEU A 486 24.01 -1.73 11.66
C LEU A 486 25.50 -2.05 11.48
N LEU A 487 26.36 -1.04 11.29
CA LEU A 487 27.82 -1.21 11.23
C LEU A 487 28.37 -1.84 12.52
N LYS A 488 27.89 -1.37 13.67
CA LYS A 488 28.34 -1.82 14.99
C LYS A 488 27.79 -3.20 15.35
N GLU A 489 26.49 -3.38 15.21
CA GLU A 489 25.77 -4.58 15.64
C GLU A 489 25.87 -5.72 14.62
N LYS A 490 26.10 -5.40 13.34
CA LYS A 490 26.13 -6.34 12.20
C LYS A 490 24.83 -7.12 12.04
N VAL A 491 23.73 -6.49 12.44
CA VAL A 491 22.43 -7.11 12.59
C VAL A 491 21.36 -6.26 11.90
N SER A 492 20.69 -6.86 10.92
CA SER A 492 19.73 -6.24 10.02
C SER A 492 18.29 -6.51 10.45
N ASP A 493 17.45 -5.46 10.46
CA ASP A 493 16.00 -5.55 10.66
C ASP A 493 15.22 -5.73 9.34
N LYS A 494 15.91 -6.08 8.24
CA LYS A 494 15.29 -6.29 6.93
C LYS A 494 14.44 -7.56 6.96
N LYS A 495 13.15 -7.42 6.65
CA LYS A 495 12.22 -8.51 6.35
C LYS A 495 12.32 -8.92 4.89
N GLU A 496 12.14 -10.21 4.63
CA GLU A 496 12.10 -10.76 3.26
C GLU A 496 10.87 -10.29 2.49
N HIS A 497 9.71 -10.32 3.15
CA HIS A 497 8.45 -9.87 2.59
C HIS A 497 7.98 -8.59 3.26
N ASP A 498 7.34 -7.73 2.48
CA ASP A 498 6.76 -6.46 2.92
C ASP A 498 5.37 -6.62 3.55
N SER A 499 4.78 -7.82 3.45
CA SER A 499 3.44 -8.15 3.94
C SER A 499 3.53 -9.04 5.18
N ASN A 500 2.76 -8.72 6.22
CA ASN A 500 2.59 -9.59 7.39
C ASN A 500 1.46 -10.59 7.12
N THR A 501 1.74 -11.69 6.40
CA THR A 501 0.75 -12.76 6.15
C THR A 501 0.87 -13.93 7.13
N PHE A 502 1.83 -13.86 8.05
CA PHE A 502 2.14 -14.93 9.02
C PHE A 502 1.25 -14.92 10.27
N THR A 503 0.54 -13.82 10.57
CA THR A 503 -0.36 -13.66 11.72
C THR A 503 -1.75 -14.29 11.49
N PHE A 504 -1.81 -15.26 10.59
CA PHE A 504 -3.03 -15.85 10.05
C PHE A 504 -3.90 -16.57 11.11
N THR A 505 -3.40 -16.83 12.32
CA THR A 505 -3.97 -17.88 13.20
C THR A 505 -4.86 -17.44 14.36
N ASP A 506 -4.92 -16.16 14.74
CA ASP A 506 -5.66 -15.77 15.95
C ASP A 506 -7.04 -15.11 15.69
N SER A 507 -7.30 -14.59 14.48
CA SER A 507 -8.56 -13.87 14.19
C SER A 507 -9.75 -14.79 13.88
N ILE A 508 -9.54 -15.94 13.24
CA ILE A 508 -10.63 -16.82 12.77
C ILE A 508 -11.32 -17.56 13.92
N ARG A 509 -10.62 -17.71 15.06
CA ARG A 509 -11.12 -18.49 16.19
C ARG A 509 -12.31 -17.83 16.90
N GLU A 510 -12.53 -16.53 16.68
CA GLU A 510 -13.53 -15.75 17.41
C GLU A 510 -14.70 -15.28 16.55
N SER A 511 -14.51 -15.05 15.25
CA SER A 511 -15.58 -14.56 14.35
C SER A 511 -16.79 -15.49 14.30
N ASN A 512 -16.55 -16.81 14.28
CA ASN A 512 -17.63 -17.81 14.34
C ASN A 512 -18.35 -17.87 15.70
N SER A 513 -17.75 -17.32 16.78
CA SER A 513 -18.38 -17.27 18.10
C SER A 513 -19.19 -15.99 18.33
N VAL A 514 -18.78 -14.88 17.71
CA VAL A 514 -19.46 -13.58 17.87
C VAL A 514 -20.70 -13.49 16.97
N VAL A 515 -20.67 -14.07 15.78
CA VAL A 515 -21.87 -14.17 14.91
C VAL A 515 -22.93 -15.10 15.52
N ALA A 516 -22.52 -16.09 16.33
CA ALA A 516 -23.45 -17.00 17.03
C ALA A 516 -24.08 -16.37 18.29
N LEU A 517 -23.51 -15.30 18.85
CA LEU A 517 -24.05 -14.60 20.02
C LEU A 517 -24.75 -13.30 19.58
N GLY A 518 -25.90 -13.48 18.94
CA GLY A 518 -26.86 -12.41 18.70
C GLY A 518 -27.22 -11.70 20.01
N VAL A 519 -26.68 -10.50 20.19
CA VAL A 519 -27.10 -9.59 21.27
C VAL A 519 -28.48 -9.05 20.90
N ARG A 520 -29.52 -9.69 21.46
CA ARG A 520 -30.85 -9.09 21.60
C ARG A 520 -30.72 -7.84 22.46
N PHE A 521 -30.59 -6.67 21.83
CA PHE A 521 -30.86 -5.39 22.51
C PHE A 521 -32.36 -5.30 22.75
N ARG A 522 -32.81 -5.69 23.95
CA ARG A 522 -34.09 -5.23 24.50
C ARG A 522 -33.88 -3.82 25.05
N GLY A 523 -34.75 -2.91 24.59
CA GLY A 523 -34.69 -1.49 24.90
C GLY A 523 -34.68 -1.19 26.39
N PHE A 524 -33.86 -0.21 26.75
CA PHE A 524 -34.04 0.57 27.95
C PHE A 524 -34.28 2.02 27.54
N THR A 525 -35.51 2.45 27.74
CA THR A 525 -35.91 3.85 27.86
C THR A 525 -35.13 4.48 29.02
N VAL A 526 -34.38 5.54 28.73
CA VAL A 526 -33.78 6.39 29.76
C VAL A 526 -34.83 7.45 30.11
N THR A 527 -35.32 7.41 31.34
CA THR A 527 -36.03 8.54 31.95
C THR A 527 -35.02 9.54 32.48
N GLU A 528 -35.26 10.81 32.17
CA GLU A 528 -34.57 11.99 32.65
C GLU A 528 -34.54 12.06 34.19
N THR A 529 -33.38 12.44 34.72
CA THR A 529 -33.22 13.39 35.85
C THR A 529 -31.89 14.09 35.71
#